data_AF-K3XBN4-F1
#
_entry.id   AF-K3XBN4-F1
#
_cell.length_a   1.000
_cell.length_b   1.000
_cell.length_c   1.000
_cell.angle_alpha   90.00
_cell.angle_beta   90.00
_cell.angle_gamma   90.00
#
_symmetry.space_group_name_H-M   'P 1'
#
loop_
_entity.id
_entity.type
_entity.pdbx_description
1 polymer ?
#
loop_
_entity_poly.entity_id
_entity_poly.type
_entity_poly.pdbx_seq_one_letter_code
_entity_poly.pdbx_strand_id
1 'polypeptide(L)'
;MGKVFEVYVDSAKVFCCRQCKAQLSVNVCTGPPEERTLMTGEHVVVDLFCNTCWSPVGWKYEEAQDPSQKYKEGKFILELAKTHRGD
;
A
#
# COMPACT_ATOMS: atom_id res chain seq x y z
N MET A 1 15.71 -8.69 -8.94
CA MET A 1 15.60 -7.29 -8.45
C MET A 1 14.29 -7.18 -7.66
N GLY A 2 14.32 -7.66 -6.42
CA GLY A 2 13.12 -7.77 -5.59
C GLY A 2 12.71 -6.40 -5.07
N LYS A 3 11.48 -5.99 -5.36
CA LYS A 3 10.83 -4.90 -4.64
C LYS A 3 10.75 -5.36 -3.17
N VAL A 4 11.63 -4.83 -2.32
CA VAL A 4 11.64 -5.14 -0.89
C VAL A 4 10.42 -4.43 -0.30
N PHE A 5 9.31 -5.16 -0.25
CA PHE A 5 8.09 -4.75 0.41
C PHE A 5 8.27 -5.03 1.89
N GLU A 6 8.43 -3.97 2.69
CA GLU A 6 8.44 -4.12 4.14
C GLU A 6 7.46 -3.14 4.75
N VAL A 7 6.73 -3.66 5.74
CA VAL A 7 5.79 -2.99 6.65
C VAL A 7 4.34 -3.02 6.20
N TYR A 8 3.60 -3.94 6.82
CA TYR A 8 2.17 -3.80 7.10
C TYR A 8 1.97 -2.51 7.91
N VAL A 9 1.54 -1.46 7.23
CA VAL A 9 1.35 -0.16 7.88
C VAL A 9 -0.05 -0.12 8.50
N ASP A 10 -0.16 -0.09 9.83
CA ASP A 10 -1.37 0.43 10.46
C ASP A 10 -1.39 1.95 10.30
N SER A 11 -2.58 2.54 10.13
CA SER A 11 -2.86 3.96 9.85
C SER A 11 -2.17 4.97 10.77
N ALA A 12 -1.54 4.54 11.86
CA ALA A 12 -0.76 5.36 12.78
C ALA A 12 0.66 5.73 12.33
N LYS A 13 1.28 5.03 11.36
CA LYS A 13 2.67 5.34 10.95
C LYS A 13 2.69 6.39 9.84
N VAL A 14 3.41 7.49 10.08
CA VAL A 14 3.59 8.60 9.14
C VAL A 14 4.70 8.28 8.13
N PHE A 15 4.31 8.11 6.86
CA PHE A 15 5.24 8.02 5.73
C PHE A 15 5.17 9.30 4.91
N CYS A 16 6.24 9.66 4.23
CA CYS A 16 6.29 10.78 3.30
C CYS A 16 6.53 10.28 1.88
N CYS A 17 5.86 10.88 0.90
CA CYS A 17 6.14 10.64 -0.51
C CYS A 17 7.56 11.09 -0.83
N ARG A 18 8.38 10.23 -1.44
CA ARG A 18 9.75 10.59 -1.82
C ARG A 18 9.78 11.67 -2.90
N GLN A 19 8.78 11.71 -3.77
CA GLN A 19 8.71 12.63 -4.91
C GLN A 19 8.40 14.08 -4.50
N CYS A 20 7.39 14.28 -3.66
CA CYS A 20 6.88 15.62 -3.30
C CYS A 20 6.97 15.95 -1.81
N LYS A 21 7.48 15.02 -0.97
CA LYS A 21 7.62 15.15 0.49
C LYS A 21 6.32 15.27 1.28
N ALA A 22 5.16 15.13 0.63
CA ALA A 22 3.87 15.14 1.30
C ALA A 22 3.69 13.95 2.26
N GLN A 23 3.04 14.18 3.40
CA GLN A 23 2.70 13.14 4.37
C GLN A 23 1.56 12.24 3.85
N LEU A 24 1.74 10.92 3.97
CA LEU A 24 0.88 9.86 3.44
C LEU A 24 0.02 9.18 4.54
N SER A 25 0.06 9.65 5.79
CA SER A 25 -0.68 9.04 6.92
C SER A 25 -2.21 9.15 6.80
N VAL A 26 -2.72 10.13 6.05
CA VAL A 26 -4.16 10.41 5.91
C VAL A 26 -4.59 10.77 4.48
N ASN A 27 -3.65 10.83 3.53
CA ASN A 27 -3.85 11.42 2.19
C ASN A 27 -3.34 10.53 1.05
N VAL A 28 -3.81 9.29 0.98
CA VAL A 28 -3.60 8.43 -0.19
C VAL A 28 -4.90 8.24 -0.96
N CYS A 29 -4.84 8.42 -2.28
CA CYS A 29 -5.93 8.08 -3.17
C CYS A 29 -5.84 6.60 -3.52
N THR A 30 -6.99 5.91 -3.57
CA THR A 30 -7.07 4.51 -3.99
C THR A 30 -7.49 4.42 -5.45
N GLY A 31 -6.84 3.54 -6.20
CA GLY A 31 -7.32 3.10 -7.51
C GLY A 31 -8.55 2.19 -7.43
N PRO A 32 -9.07 1.74 -8.57
CA PRO A 32 -10.13 0.74 -8.61
C PRO A 32 -9.65 -0.60 -8.00
N PRO A 33 -10.55 -1.42 -7.44
CA PRO A 33 -10.22 -2.77 -7.02
C PRO A 33 -9.79 -3.64 -8.19
N GLU A 34 -8.71 -4.38 -8.02
CA GLU A 34 -8.15 -5.29 -9.01
C GLU A 34 -7.87 -6.66 -8.39
N GLU A 35 -8.28 -7.73 -9.08
CA GLU A 35 -7.90 -9.10 -8.72
C GLU A 35 -6.44 -9.35 -9.10
N ARG A 36 -5.63 -9.80 -8.13
CA ARG A 36 -4.23 -10.17 -8.32
C ARG A 36 -3.93 -11.51 -7.66
N THR A 37 -3.31 -12.40 -8.44
CA THR A 37 -2.73 -13.65 -7.91
C THR A 37 -1.38 -13.34 -7.27
N LEU A 38 -1.29 -13.52 -5.95
CA LEU A 38 -0.08 -13.33 -5.16
C LEU A 38 0.44 -14.68 -4.66
N MET A 39 1.60 -14.69 -4.00
CA MET A 39 2.21 -15.94 -3.49
C MET A 39 1.29 -16.73 -2.54
N THR A 40 0.37 -16.05 -1.84
CA THR A 40 -0.57 -16.67 -0.89
C THR A 40 -1.97 -16.85 -1.46
N GLY A 41 -2.14 -16.81 -2.80
CA GLY A 41 -3.42 -16.99 -3.47
C GLY A 41 -4.01 -15.72 -4.07
N GLU A 42 -5.28 -15.77 -4.43
CA GLU A 42 -6.03 -14.69 -5.08
C GLU A 42 -6.51 -13.65 -4.06
N HIS A 43 -6.26 -12.38 -4.39
CA HIS A 43 -6.64 -11.24 -3.57
C HIS A 43 -7.22 -10.15 -4.46
N VAL A 44 -8.18 -9.40 -3.93
CA VAL A 44 -8.56 -8.09 -4.47
C VAL A 44 -7.69 -7.04 -3.78
N VAL A 45 -7.03 -6.20 -4.56
CA VAL A 45 -6.17 -5.12 -4.06
C VAL A 45 -6.54 -3.79 -4.68
N VAL A 46 -6.17 -2.70 -4.03
CA VAL A 46 -6.28 -1.34 -4.58
C VAL A 46 -4.91 -0.68 -4.58
N ASP A 47 -4.52 -0.07 -5.69
CA ASP A 47 -3.29 0.72 -5.74
C ASP A 47 -3.44 2.02 -4.97
N LEU A 48 -2.33 2.49 -4.40
CA LEU A 48 -2.26 3.70 -3.59
C LEU A 48 -1.42 4.76 -4.31
N PHE A 49 -1.96 5.96 -4.37
CA PHE A 49 -1.33 7.12 -4.99
C PHE A 49 -1.20 8.25 -3.97
N CYS A 50 -0.12 9.01 -4.06
CA CYS A 50 0.03 10.24 -3.27
C CYS A 50 -1.03 11.26 -3.70
N ASN A 51 -1.85 11.78 -2.78
CA ASN A 51 -2.88 12.77 -3.12
C ASN A 51 -2.32 14.12 -3.64
N THR A 52 -1.03 14.39 -3.42
CA THR A 52 -0.39 15.65 -3.86
C THR A 52 0.17 15.57 -5.28
N CYS A 53 0.87 14.48 -5.61
CA CYS A 53 1.57 14.35 -6.90
C CYS A 53 1.11 13.16 -7.75
N TRP A 54 0.12 12.40 -7.27
CA TRP A 54 -0.47 11.24 -7.93
C TRP A 54 0.53 10.12 -8.26
N SER A 55 1.75 10.17 -7.73
CA SER A 55 2.72 9.10 -7.91
C SER A 55 2.27 7.84 -7.18
N PRO A 56 2.44 6.64 -7.75
CA PRO A 56 2.17 5.39 -7.05
C PRO A 56 3.12 5.25 -5.85
N VAL A 57 2.57 4.87 -4.70
CA VAL A 57 3.30 4.73 -3.44
C VAL A 57 3.15 3.35 -2.80
N GLY A 58 2.20 2.54 -3.26
CA GLY A 58 1.93 1.22 -2.67
C GLY A 58 0.61 0.64 -3.14
N TRP A 59 0.08 -0.31 -2.37
CA TRP A 59 -1.24 -0.93 -2.56
C TRP A 59 -1.80 -1.44 -1.22
N LYS A 60 -3.10 -1.69 -1.15
CA LYS A 60 -3.80 -2.24 0.03
C LYS A 60 -4.54 -3.51 -0.36
N TYR A 61 -4.58 -4.50 0.52
CA TYR A 61 -5.50 -5.63 0.36
C TYR A 61 -6.94 -5.16 0.67
N GLU A 62 -7.86 -5.35 -0.26
CA GLU A 62 -9.30 -5.18 -0.02
C GLU A 62 -9.92 -6.50 0.43
N GLU A 63 -9.67 -7.57 -0.32
CA GLU A 63 -10.28 -8.87 -0.06
C GLU A 63 -9.29 -10.01 -0.29
N ALA A 64 -9.35 -11.02 0.57
CA ALA A 64 -8.69 -12.31 0.34
C ALA A 64 -9.74 -13.41 0.12
N GLN A 65 -9.56 -14.23 -0.91
CA GLN A 65 -10.45 -15.36 -1.20
C GLN A 65 -10.29 -16.48 -0.16
N ASP A 66 -9.07 -16.74 0.30
CA ASP A 66 -8.80 -17.74 1.35
C ASP A 66 -9.06 -17.14 2.75
N PRO A 67 -9.95 -17.76 3.56
CA PRO A 67 -10.17 -17.37 4.96
C PRO A 67 -8.90 -17.25 5.80
N SER A 68 -7.90 -18.09 5.53
CA SER A 68 -6.61 -18.07 6.25
C SER A 68 -5.81 -16.78 6.00
N GLN A 69 -6.14 -16.03 4.95
CA GLN A 69 -5.47 -14.79 4.54
C GLN A 69 -6.26 -13.52 4.89
N LYS A 70 -7.48 -13.64 5.45
CA LYS A 70 -8.34 -12.50 5.82
C LYS A 70 -7.66 -11.48 6.76
N TYR A 71 -6.69 -11.91 7.57
CA TYR A 71 -5.90 -11.01 8.42
C TYR A 71 -5.11 -9.92 7.65
N LYS A 72 -4.93 -10.09 6.33
CA LYS A 72 -4.27 -9.11 5.45
C LYS A 72 -5.22 -8.03 4.97
N GLU A 73 -6.53 -8.25 4.99
CA GLU A 73 -7.50 -7.26 4.53
C GLU A 73 -7.36 -5.94 5.30
N GLY A 74 -7.43 -4.83 4.57
CA GLY A 74 -7.18 -3.50 5.12
C GLY A 74 -5.71 -3.19 5.40
N LYS A 75 -4.77 -4.14 5.23
CA LYS A 75 -3.35 -3.87 5.40
C LYS A 75 -2.73 -3.27 4.14
N PHE A 76 -1.78 -2.37 4.38
CA PHE A 76 -1.10 -1.58 3.35
C PHE A 76 0.30 -2.10 3.10
N ILE A 77 0.71 -2.08 1.84
CA ILE A 77 2.06 -2.39 1.37
C ILE A 77 2.59 -1.16 0.65
N LEU A 78 3.58 -0.50 1.24
CA LEU A 78 4.21 0.69 0.65
C LEU A 78 5.53 0.32 -0.05
N GLU A 79 5.81 0.99 -1.17
CA GLU A 79 7.11 0.87 -1.83
C GLU A 79 8.14 1.79 -1.13
N LEU A 80 9.18 1.20 -0.52
CA LEU A 80 10.25 1.93 0.17
C LEU A 80 11.07 2.82 -0.79
N ALA A 81 11.12 2.48 -2.08
CA ALA A 81 11.76 3.32 -3.09
C ALA A 81 10.95 4.60 -3.38
N LYS A 82 9.65 4.61 -3.05
CA LYS A 82 8.72 5.73 -3.31
C LYS A 82 8.30 6.47 -2.04
N THR A 83 8.62 5.92 -0.88
CA THR A 83 8.28 6.47 0.43
C THR A 83 9.53 6.62 1.32
N HIS A 84 9.47 7.44 2.36
CA HIS A 84 10.44 7.42 3.47
C HIS A 84 9.71 7.71 4.78
N ARG A 85 10.27 7.30 5.91
CA ARG A 85 9.72 7.67 7.21
C ARG A 85 9.86 9.19 7.38
N GLY A 86 8.78 9.84 7.79
CA GLY A 86 8.82 11.23 8.25
C GLY A 86 9.28 11.24 9.71
N ASP A 87 10.24 12.11 10.02
CA ASP A 87 10.64 12.44 11.40
C ASP A 87 9.65 13.44 12.02
#